data_AF-A0A9X6ABQ4-F1
#
_entry.id   AF-A0A9X6ABQ4-F1
#
_cell.length_a   1.000
_cell.length_b   1.000
_cell.length_c   1.000
_cell.angle_alpha   90.00
_cell.angle_beta   90.00
_cell.angle_gamma   90.00
#
_symmetry.space_group_name_H-M   'P 1'
#
loop_
_entity.id
_entity.type
_entity.pdbx_description
1 polymer ?
#
loop_
_entity_poly.entity_id
_entity_poly.type
_entity_poly.pdbx_seq_one_letter_code
_entity_poly.pdbx_strand_id
1 'polypeptide(L)'
;MPGLRRTPGAVRAVHDELGTRWLYFTGETETLFTENDTDNERVFGSPNTTPYVKDGIDRYVVHGETGAVNPQQTGTKAAVHHVLPVPADDSV
;
A
#
# COMPACT_ATOMS: atom_id res chain seq x y z
N MET A 1 -9.88 -12.25 3.29
CA MET A 1 -8.94 -11.11 3.14
C MET A 1 -9.39 -10.29 1.94
N PRO A 2 -9.54 -8.96 2.04
CA PRO A 2 -10.09 -8.18 0.93
C PRO A 2 -9.09 -8.09 -0.22
N GLY A 3 -9.59 -8.21 -1.45
CA GLY A 3 -8.85 -7.79 -2.64
C GLY A 3 -8.96 -6.28 -2.80
N LEU A 4 -7.82 -5.60 -2.94
CA LEU A 4 -7.72 -4.15 -3.10
C LEU A 4 -7.33 -3.80 -4.54
N ARG A 5 -7.92 -2.72 -5.06
CA ARG A 5 -7.57 -2.18 -6.38
C ARG A 5 -7.78 -0.67 -6.43
N ARG A 6 -6.85 0.05 -7.06
CA ARG A 6 -7.02 1.48 -7.35
C ARG A 6 -8.15 1.72 -8.34
N THR A 7 -8.93 2.76 -8.06
CA THR A 7 -9.91 3.37 -8.96
C THR A 7 -9.69 4.89 -9.00
N PRO A 8 -10.32 5.63 -9.93
CA PRO A 8 -10.29 7.09 -9.86
C PRO A 8 -10.79 7.59 -8.50
N GLY A 9 -9.94 8.33 -7.76
CA GLY A 9 -10.25 8.95 -6.47
C GLY A 9 -10.45 8.00 -5.27
N ALA A 10 -10.16 6.70 -5.42
CA ALA A 10 -10.34 5.76 -4.32
C ALA A 10 -9.52 4.46 -4.46
N VAL A 11 -9.43 3.71 -3.37
CA VAL A 11 -9.10 2.27 -3.37
C VAL A 11 -10.38 1.49 -3.08
N ARG A 12 -10.72 0.56 -3.97
CA ARG A 12 -11.84 -0.37 -3.78
C ARG A 12 -11.35 -1.62 -3.06
N ALA A 13 -12.00 -1.99 -1.97
CA ALA A 13 -11.81 -3.25 -1.26
C ALA A 13 -13.02 -4.15 -1.46
N VAL A 14 -12.80 -5.40 -1.88
CA VAL A 14 -13.86 -6.41 -2.03
C VAL A 14 -13.55 -7.59 -1.11
N HIS A 15 -14.49 -7.90 -0.20
CA HIS A 15 -14.41 -9.06 0.69
C HIS A 15 -15.69 -9.88 0.56
N ASP A 16 -15.57 -11.21 0.53
CA ASP A 16 -16.71 -12.10 0.27
C ASP A 16 -17.82 -11.95 1.33
N GLU A 17 -17.45 -11.95 2.60
CA GLU A 17 -18.42 -11.82 3.71
C GLU A 17 -18.85 -10.38 4.01
N LEU A 18 -17.89 -9.43 4.02
CA LEU A 18 -18.15 -8.04 4.45
C LEU A 18 -18.66 -7.16 3.30
N GLY A 19 -18.58 -7.65 2.06
CA GLY A 19 -18.93 -6.91 0.85
C GLY A 19 -17.88 -5.89 0.41
N THR A 20 -18.32 -4.91 -0.39
CA THR A 20 -17.43 -3.87 -0.93
C THR A 20 -17.28 -2.71 0.04
N ARG A 21 -16.07 -2.18 0.17
CA ARG A 21 -15.72 -0.94 0.89
C ARG A 21 -14.81 -0.07 0.04
N TRP A 22 -14.74 1.21 0.38
CA TRP A 22 -13.98 2.21 -0.37
C TRP A 22 -13.16 3.07 0.58
N LEU A 23 -11.91 3.33 0.21
CA LEU A 23 -11.07 4.35 0.80
C LEU A 23 -10.96 5.49 -0.20
N TYR A 24 -11.66 6.60 0.06
CA TYR A 24 -11.64 7.78 -0.79
C TYR A 24 -10.48 8.71 -0.42
N PHE A 25 -9.91 9.38 -1.41
CA PHE A 25 -8.85 10.38 -1.22
C PHE A 25 -8.95 11.47 -2.27
N THR A 26 -8.39 12.64 -1.95
CA THR A 26 -8.43 13.82 -2.82
C THR A 26 -7.10 14.02 -3.56
N GLY A 27 -7.18 14.63 -4.75
CA GLY A 27 -6.02 14.98 -5.56
C GLY A 27 -5.41 13.81 -6.32
N GLU A 28 -4.43 14.12 -7.16
CA GLU A 28 -3.62 13.13 -7.88
C GLU A 28 -2.54 12.58 -6.93
N THR A 29 -2.96 11.68 -6.04
CA THR A 29 -2.07 11.08 -5.04
C THR A 29 -1.64 9.68 -5.46
N GLU A 30 -0.36 9.37 -5.22
CA GLU A 30 0.17 8.03 -5.41
C GLU A 30 -0.47 7.05 -4.43
N THR A 31 -0.80 5.87 -4.92
CA THR A 31 -1.36 4.77 -4.12
C THR A 31 -0.41 3.59 -4.17
N LEU A 32 0.02 3.13 -3.00
CA LEU A 32 0.98 2.06 -2.82
C LEU A 32 0.24 0.77 -2.47
N PHE A 33 0.66 -0.35 -3.05
CA PHE A 33 0.00 -1.65 -2.83
C PHE A 33 1.03 -2.73 -2.54
N THR A 34 0.70 -3.63 -1.62
CA THR A 34 1.47 -4.84 -1.33
C THR A 34 0.52 -5.98 -0.99
N GLU A 35 1.07 -7.16 -0.79
CA GLU A 35 0.37 -8.26 -0.15
C GLU A 35 0.55 -8.26 1.37
N ASN A 36 -0.30 -9.02 2.07
CA ASN A 36 -0.20 -9.24 3.52
C ASN A 36 0.77 -10.38 3.89
N ASP A 37 1.52 -10.90 2.92
CA ASP A 37 2.54 -11.92 3.08
C ASP A 37 3.70 -11.43 3.95
N THR A 38 4.22 -12.31 4.80
CA THR A 38 5.41 -12.03 5.62
C THR A 38 6.63 -11.87 4.73
N ASP A 39 7.48 -10.89 5.04
CA ASP A 39 8.82 -10.83 4.47
C ASP A 39 9.68 -11.98 5.04
N ASN A 40 9.67 -13.10 4.34
CA ASN A 40 10.39 -14.30 4.73
C ASN A 40 11.91 -14.13 4.59
N GLU A 41 12.37 -13.29 3.66
CA GLU A 41 13.80 -13.04 3.46
C GLU A 41 14.39 -12.39 4.70
N ARG A 42 13.69 -11.40 5.26
CA ARG A 42 14.10 -10.71 6.49
C ARG A 42 13.82 -11.51 7.75
N VAL A 43 12.67 -12.17 7.85
CA VAL A 43 12.24 -12.83 9.09
C VAL A 43 12.83 -14.23 9.25
N PHE A 44 12.92 -15.00 8.16
CA PHE A 44 13.30 -16.41 8.19
C PHE A 44 14.53 -16.74 7.34
N GLY A 45 15.05 -15.79 6.56
CA GLY A 45 16.17 -16.01 5.65
C GLY A 45 15.83 -16.88 4.43
N SER A 46 14.54 -17.03 4.10
CA SER A 46 14.06 -17.80 2.95
C SER A 46 13.45 -16.91 1.87
N PRO A 47 13.50 -17.30 0.58
CA PRO A 47 13.04 -16.44 -0.51
C PRO A 47 11.56 -16.05 -0.39
N ASN A 48 11.24 -14.81 -0.76
CA ASN A 48 9.87 -14.36 -0.88
C ASN A 48 9.24 -14.89 -2.18
N THR A 49 7.94 -15.23 -2.16
CA THR A 49 7.21 -15.63 -3.38
C THR A 49 6.99 -14.45 -4.33
N THR A 50 6.94 -13.24 -3.79
CA THR A 50 6.77 -11.98 -4.51
C THR A 50 7.59 -10.90 -3.80
N PRO A 51 8.14 -9.90 -4.51
CA PRO A 51 8.82 -8.78 -3.86
C PRO A 51 7.88 -7.84 -3.07
N TYR A 52 6.56 -7.94 -3.28
CA TYR A 52 5.55 -7.03 -2.72
C TYR A 52 4.97 -7.52 -1.37
N VAL A 53 5.82 -7.81 -0.41
CA VAL A 53 5.42 -8.29 0.94
C VAL A 53 4.97 -7.14 1.86
N LYS A 54 4.44 -7.48 3.04
CA LYS A 54 3.68 -6.56 3.91
C LYS A 54 4.37 -5.28 4.35
N ASP A 55 5.71 -5.26 4.36
CA ASP A 55 6.53 -4.10 4.71
C ASP A 55 6.98 -3.29 3.49
N GLY A 56 6.56 -3.66 2.28
CA GLY A 56 6.96 -2.96 1.06
C GLY A 56 6.56 -1.48 1.02
N ILE A 57 5.47 -1.09 1.70
CA ILE A 57 5.09 0.32 1.85
C ILE A 57 6.10 1.10 2.70
N ASP A 58 6.60 0.50 3.78
CA ASP A 58 7.63 1.10 4.63
C ASP A 58 8.95 1.24 3.84
N ARG A 59 9.37 0.18 3.17
CA ARG A 59 10.55 0.20 2.29
C ARG A 59 10.45 1.24 1.18
N TYR A 60 9.27 1.42 0.59
CA TYR A 60 9.03 2.46 -0.40
C TYR A 60 9.17 3.87 0.18
N VAL A 61 8.43 4.17 1.25
CA VAL A 61 8.31 5.54 1.79
C VAL A 61 9.55 5.96 2.56
N VAL A 62 10.09 5.07 3.41
CA VAL A 62 11.19 5.39 4.33
C VAL A 62 12.56 5.14 3.69
N HIS A 63 12.67 4.09 2.86
CA HIS A 63 13.96 3.67 2.28
C HIS A 63 14.09 3.98 0.78
N GLY A 64 13.03 4.46 0.13
CA GLY A 64 13.06 4.82 -1.28
C GLY A 64 13.12 3.61 -2.23
N GLU A 65 12.81 2.40 -1.75
CA GLU A 65 12.82 1.18 -2.56
C GLU A 65 11.57 1.11 -3.46
N THR A 66 11.60 1.78 -4.61
CA THR A 66 10.42 1.89 -5.48
C THR A 66 9.89 0.56 -5.99
N GLY A 67 10.74 -0.47 -6.08
CA GLY A 67 10.37 -1.84 -6.49
C GLY A 67 9.69 -2.68 -5.40
N ALA A 68 9.54 -2.16 -4.18
CA ALA A 68 8.94 -2.90 -3.06
C ALA A 68 7.40 -2.91 -3.07
N VAL A 69 6.77 -2.14 -3.96
CA VAL A 69 5.30 -2.03 -4.09
C VAL A 69 4.84 -2.55 -5.46
N ASN A 70 3.61 -3.04 -5.51
CA ASN A 70 3.04 -3.62 -6.73
C ASN A 70 2.61 -2.53 -7.73
N PRO A 71 3.28 -2.40 -8.89
CA PRO A 71 2.95 -1.37 -9.89
C PRO A 71 1.59 -1.60 -10.56
N GLN A 72 0.98 -2.78 -10.41
CA GLN A 72 -0.36 -3.07 -10.94
C GLN A 72 -1.48 -2.41 -10.11
N GLN A 73 -1.13 -1.77 -8.98
CA GLN A 73 -2.06 -1.05 -8.11
C GLN A 73 -3.20 -1.94 -7.59
N THR A 74 -2.81 -3.17 -7.22
CA THR A 74 -3.65 -4.21 -6.65
C THR A 74 -2.89 -4.91 -5.52
N GLY A 75 -3.63 -5.44 -4.54
CA GLY A 75 -3.05 -6.30 -3.52
C GLY A 75 -4.01 -6.52 -2.37
N THR A 76 -3.48 -6.85 -1.19
CA THR A 76 -4.27 -7.09 0.03
C THR A 76 -3.95 -6.08 1.14
N LYS A 77 -2.95 -5.22 0.91
CA LYS A 77 -2.67 -3.99 1.65
C LYS A 77 -2.50 -2.81 0.70
N ALA A 78 -2.90 -1.62 1.15
CA ALA A 78 -2.74 -0.39 0.39
C ALA A 78 -2.51 0.80 1.30
N ALA A 79 -1.85 1.84 0.77
CA ALA A 79 -1.74 3.16 1.40
C ALA A 79 -1.91 4.25 0.34
N VAL A 80 -2.36 5.43 0.78
CA VAL A 80 -2.39 6.65 -0.03
C VAL A 80 -1.23 7.53 0.44
N HIS A 81 -0.29 7.85 -0.45
CA HIS A 81 0.94 8.54 -0.11
C HIS A 81 0.80 10.06 -0.32
N HIS A 82 0.25 10.74 0.68
CA HIS A 82 0.15 12.20 0.68
C HIS A 82 1.45 12.85 1.15
N VAL A 83 2.10 13.61 0.26
CA VAL A 83 3.23 14.47 0.62
C VAL A 83 2.71 15.89 0.79
N LEU A 84 2.68 16.37 2.04
CA LEU A 84 2.15 17.68 2.39
C LEU A 84 3.27 18.54 2.99
N PRO A 85 3.41 19.81 2.58
CA PRO A 85 4.22 20.76 3.32
C PRO A 85 3.52 21.09 4.64
N VAL A 86 4.17 20.81 5.77
CA VAL A 86 3.68 21.18 7.10
C VAL A 86 4.61 22.25 7.66
N PRO A 87 4.15 23.52 7.78
CA PRO A 87 4.93 24.59 8.39
C PRO A 87 5.27 24.31 9.86
N ALA A 88 6.26 25.03 10.38
CA ALA A 88 6.54 25.03 11.82
C ALA A 88 5.30 25.47 12.60
N ASP A 89 5.02 24.80 13.71
CA ASP A 89 3.86 25.02 14.59
C ASP A 89 2.47 24.81 13.93
N ASP A 90 2.41 24.09 12.79
CA ASP A 90 1.16 23.74 12.10
C ASP A 90 0.82 22.23 12.18
N SER A 91 -0.39 21.84 11.78
CA SER A 91 -0.87 20.46 11.74
C SER A 91 -1.83 20.21 10.57
N VAL A 92 -1.90 18.96 10.09
CA VAL A 92 -2.78 18.53 8.99
C VAL A 92 -3.86 17.56 9.44
#